data_AF-A0A971Q3Z9-F1
#
_entry.id   AF-A0A971Q3Z9-F1
#
_cell.length_a   1.000
_cell.length_b   1.000
_cell.length_c   1.000
_cell.angle_alpha   90.00
_cell.angle_beta   90.00
_cell.angle_gamma   90.00
#
_symmetry.space_group_name_H-M   'P 1'
#
loop_
_entity.id
_entity.type
_entity.pdbx_description
1 polymer ?
#
loop_
_entity_poly.entity_id
_entity_poly.type
_entity_poly.pdbx_seq_one_letter_code
_entity_poly.pdbx_strand_id
1 'polypeptide(L)'
;MQKTNRIGIGSGWPNLAATALLTVLIGCNAQTRRFESGGQPIAPDKPVATAPADRSMTVLLPEKIDVLPFTKPASFDDDAVPDGLEVVLRPLDELGDQTKAVGTFRFETYAFHKASTDPRGPRLGIWEVDLSTPEAQKEHWDAITRTYRFRLGWAGEKIQPGKYVLEVTYISPWGDRLNAVHVLEAQMPRGLIKERVEQRQRQGLF
;
A
#
# COMPACT_ATOMS: atom_id res chain seq x y z
N MET A 1 -11.47 51.91 1.91
CA MET A 1 -11.99 51.36 0.64
C MET A 1 -11.97 49.83 0.74
N GLN A 2 -13.12 49.22 1.03
CA GLN A 2 -13.28 47.78 1.16
C GLN A 2 -13.72 47.19 -0.19
N LYS A 3 -13.00 46.21 -0.71
CA LYS A 3 -13.41 45.39 -1.86
C LYS A 3 -13.83 44.01 -1.35
N THR A 4 -15.13 43.79 -1.23
CA THR A 4 -15.76 42.49 -1.04
C THR A 4 -15.73 41.71 -2.36
N ASN A 5 -15.02 40.60 -2.40
CA ASN A 5 -15.00 39.71 -3.57
C ASN A 5 -15.95 38.54 -3.32
N ARG A 6 -17.06 38.48 -4.07
CA ARG A 6 -17.97 37.34 -4.17
C ARG A 6 -17.40 36.39 -5.21
N ILE A 7 -17.21 35.11 -4.88
CA ILE A 7 -16.98 34.05 -5.86
C ILE A 7 -18.11 33.03 -5.73
N GLY A 8 -18.79 32.81 -6.85
CA GLY A 8 -20.04 32.09 -6.97
C GLY A 8 -19.89 30.57 -6.89
N ILE A 9 -20.94 29.96 -6.32
CA ILE A 9 -21.14 28.52 -6.25
C ILE A 9 -21.85 28.12 -7.55
N GLY A 10 -21.11 27.49 -8.47
CA GLY A 10 -21.65 26.88 -9.68
C GLY A 10 -22.11 25.46 -9.38
N SER A 11 -23.36 25.31 -8.94
CA SER A 11 -24.06 24.04 -8.81
C SER A 11 -24.72 23.67 -10.14
N GLY A 12 -24.30 22.56 -10.75
CA GLY A 12 -24.90 22.06 -11.99
C GLY A 12 -24.43 20.67 -12.36
N TRP A 13 -24.86 19.65 -11.60
CA TRP A 13 -24.78 18.26 -12.02
C TRP A 13 -26.15 17.84 -12.56
N PRO A 14 -26.25 17.38 -13.82
CA PRO A 14 -27.52 16.90 -14.35
C PRO A 14 -27.87 15.54 -13.75
N ASN A 15 -29.12 15.45 -13.29
CA ASN A 15 -29.82 14.23 -12.92
C ASN A 15 -29.71 13.20 -14.06
N LEU A 16 -29.00 12.09 -13.85
CA LEU A 16 -29.13 10.93 -14.70
C LEU A 16 -30.22 10.02 -14.16
N ALA A 17 -31.17 9.79 -15.04
CA ALA A 17 -32.43 9.15 -14.85
C ALA A 17 -32.32 7.72 -14.32
N ALA A 18 -33.20 7.43 -13.37
CA ALA A 18 -33.63 6.09 -13.03
C ALA A 18 -34.13 5.34 -14.28
N THR A 19 -33.58 4.15 -14.52
CA THR A 19 -34.16 3.20 -15.48
C THR A 19 -34.35 1.84 -14.82
N ALA A 20 -35.61 1.62 -14.48
CA ALA A 20 -36.41 0.39 -14.53
C ALA A 20 -35.77 -0.98 -14.20
N LEU A 21 -36.37 -1.58 -13.17
CA LEU A 21 -36.56 -3.01 -12.94
C LEU A 21 -36.66 -3.85 -14.22
N LEU A 22 -35.92 -4.97 -14.24
CA LEU A 22 -36.37 -6.18 -14.93
C LEU A 22 -36.24 -7.38 -13.99
N THR A 23 -37.38 -7.75 -13.40
CA THR A 23 -37.57 -8.96 -12.60
C THR A 23 -37.67 -10.15 -13.55
N VAL A 24 -36.69 -11.06 -13.53
CA VAL A 24 -36.85 -12.40 -14.10
C VAL A 24 -37.08 -13.38 -12.96
N LEU A 25 -38.35 -13.68 -12.75
CA LEU A 25 -38.81 -14.93 -12.15
C LEU A 25 -38.71 -16.00 -13.23
N ILE A 26 -38.05 -17.13 -12.96
CA ILE A 26 -38.39 -18.49 -13.44
C ILE A 26 -37.35 -19.46 -12.82
N GLY A 27 -37.83 -20.50 -12.15
CA GLY A 27 -37.06 -21.74 -12.01
C GLY A 27 -36.77 -22.24 -10.60
N CYS A 28 -37.79 -22.33 -9.72
CA CYS A 28 -37.77 -23.31 -8.63
C CYS A 28 -37.66 -24.72 -9.24
N ASN A 29 -36.53 -25.40 -9.05
CA ASN A 29 -36.50 -26.86 -9.11
C ASN A 29 -36.04 -27.39 -7.75
N ALA A 30 -37.00 -27.48 -6.84
CA ALA A 30 -36.85 -28.06 -5.52
C ALA A 30 -36.73 -29.58 -5.67
N GLN A 31 -35.52 -30.06 -5.95
CA GLN A 31 -35.21 -31.49 -5.89
C GLN A 31 -34.77 -31.82 -4.47
N THR A 32 -35.75 -32.06 -3.62
CA THR A 32 -35.59 -32.55 -2.24
C THR A 32 -35.02 -33.97 -2.29
N ARG A 33 -33.70 -34.11 -2.39
CA ARG A 33 -33.03 -35.37 -2.07
C ARG A 33 -33.10 -35.54 -0.56
N ARG A 34 -34.00 -36.40 -0.09
CA ARG A 34 -33.92 -37.02 1.24
C ARG A 34 -32.57 -37.72 1.32
N PHE A 35 -31.61 -37.10 2.01
CA PHE A 35 -30.42 -37.77 2.48
C PHE A 35 -30.83 -38.49 3.76
N GLU A 36 -30.95 -39.81 3.71
CA GLU A 36 -31.13 -40.64 4.89
C GLU A 36 -29.86 -40.54 5.74
N SER A 37 -29.92 -39.62 6.71
CA SER A 37 -28.95 -39.49 7.80
C SER A 37 -29.08 -40.70 8.71
N GLY A 38 -28.41 -41.80 8.36
CA GLY A 38 -28.04 -42.85 9.30
C GLY A 38 -27.07 -42.26 10.33
N GLY A 39 -27.61 -41.68 11.40
CA GLY A 39 -26.85 -41.10 12.49
C GLY A 39 -26.16 -42.20 13.30
N GLN A 40 -24.90 -42.47 12.98
CA GLN A 40 -24.00 -43.22 13.85
C GLN A 40 -23.57 -42.28 14.99
N PRO A 41 -23.69 -42.67 16.27
CA PRO A 41 -23.31 -41.82 17.39
C PRO A 41 -21.81 -41.54 17.33
N ILE A 42 -21.47 -40.28 17.05
CA ILE A 42 -20.10 -39.77 17.09
C ILE A 42 -19.68 -39.81 18.56
N ALA A 43 -18.74 -40.70 18.89
CA ALA A 43 -18.09 -40.70 20.20
C ALA A 43 -17.49 -39.30 20.47
N PRO A 44 -17.41 -38.85 21.74
CA PRO A 44 -16.81 -37.56 22.06
C PRO A 44 -15.38 -37.54 21.52
N ASP A 45 -15.15 -36.63 20.55
CA ASP A 45 -13.87 -36.44 19.91
C ASP A 45 -12.80 -36.26 20.98
N LYS A 46 -11.76 -37.09 20.92
CA LYS A 46 -10.51 -36.82 21.63
C LYS A 46 -10.10 -35.39 21.26
N PRO A 47 -9.64 -34.57 22.21
CA PRO A 47 -9.12 -33.25 21.89
C PRO A 47 -8.01 -33.44 20.85
N VAL A 48 -8.26 -32.97 19.63
CA VAL A 48 -7.25 -32.90 18.57
C VAL A 48 -6.22 -31.92 19.09
N ALA A 49 -5.13 -32.46 19.62
CA ALA A 49 -3.95 -31.67 19.93
C ALA A 49 -3.59 -30.91 18.65
N THR A 50 -3.67 -29.59 18.71
CA THR A 50 -3.27 -28.69 17.62
C THR A 50 -1.82 -29.01 17.33
N ALA A 51 -1.58 -29.81 16.28
CA ALA A 51 -0.23 -30.08 15.82
C ALA A 51 0.42 -28.71 15.53
N PRO A 52 1.70 -28.51 15.90
CA PRO A 52 2.41 -27.32 15.47
C PRO A 52 2.22 -27.21 13.95
N ALA A 53 1.84 -26.03 13.46
CA ALA A 53 1.72 -25.77 12.04
C ALA A 53 2.86 -26.48 11.31
N ASP A 54 2.50 -27.41 10.42
CA ASP A 54 3.43 -28.29 9.73
C ASP A 54 4.61 -27.44 9.24
N ARG A 55 5.85 -27.80 9.63
CA ARG A 55 7.07 -27.06 9.23
C ARG A 55 7.06 -26.77 7.72
N SER A 56 6.43 -27.64 6.94
CA SER A 56 6.24 -27.50 5.51
C SER A 56 5.53 -26.19 5.09
N MET A 57 4.60 -25.68 5.90
CA MET A 57 3.91 -24.40 5.65
C MET A 57 4.77 -23.19 6.03
N THR A 58 5.61 -23.31 7.07
CA THR A 58 6.50 -22.23 7.51
C THR A 58 7.49 -21.82 6.42
N VAL A 59 7.98 -22.81 5.66
CA VAL A 59 8.91 -22.59 4.53
C VAL A 59 8.33 -21.68 3.45
N LEU A 60 6.99 -21.56 3.34
CA LEU A 60 6.31 -20.72 2.34
C LEU A 60 5.92 -19.34 2.86
N LEU A 61 6.14 -19.07 4.15
CA LEU A 61 5.86 -17.78 4.76
C LEU A 61 6.98 -16.78 4.43
N PRO A 62 6.69 -15.47 4.45
CA PRO A 62 7.72 -14.45 4.30
C PRO A 62 8.83 -14.61 5.36
N GLU A 63 10.08 -14.71 4.92
CA GLU A 63 11.28 -14.66 5.78
C GLU A 63 12.08 -13.37 5.54
N LYS A 64 11.99 -12.78 4.35
CA LYS A 64 12.72 -11.57 3.99
C LYS A 64 11.86 -10.59 3.19
N ILE A 65 12.08 -9.29 3.39
CA ILE A 65 11.51 -8.24 2.55
C ILE A 65 12.62 -7.62 1.71
N ASP A 66 12.39 -7.52 0.40
CA ASP A 66 13.30 -6.89 -0.55
C ASP A 66 12.62 -5.68 -1.20
N VAL A 67 13.15 -4.48 -0.92
CA VAL A 67 12.64 -3.23 -1.49
C VAL A 67 13.33 -2.99 -2.82
N LEU A 68 12.55 -2.93 -3.90
CA LEU A 68 13.07 -2.88 -5.26
C LEU A 68 13.50 -1.46 -5.65
N PRO A 69 14.46 -1.32 -6.59
CA PRO A 69 14.97 -0.03 -7.06
C PRO A 69 13.94 0.80 -7.85
N PHE A 70 12.74 0.26 -8.06
CA PHE A 70 11.61 0.99 -8.65
C PHE A 70 10.89 1.87 -7.63
N THR A 71 11.22 1.75 -6.34
CA THR A 71 10.71 2.62 -5.28
C THR A 71 11.19 4.05 -5.50
N LYS A 72 10.26 4.99 -5.60
CA LYS A 72 10.55 6.38 -5.99
C LYS A 72 9.49 7.35 -5.49
N PRO A 73 9.83 8.64 -5.33
CA PRO A 73 8.81 9.68 -5.20
C PRO A 73 7.92 9.72 -6.44
N ALA A 74 6.63 9.89 -6.24
CA ALA A 74 5.63 9.92 -7.31
C ALA A 74 4.63 11.05 -7.06
N SER A 75 4.06 11.57 -8.15
CA SER A 75 2.88 12.44 -8.14
C SER A 75 1.65 11.57 -8.37
N PHE A 76 0.60 11.76 -7.59
CA PHE A 76 -0.65 11.01 -7.69
C PHE A 76 -1.81 11.85 -8.27
N ASP A 77 -1.58 13.14 -8.52
CA ASP A 77 -2.54 14.10 -9.09
C ASP A 77 -2.12 14.66 -10.46
N ASP A 78 -1.10 14.05 -11.08
CA ASP A 78 -0.53 14.42 -12.38
C ASP A 78 0.08 15.85 -12.45
N ASP A 79 0.36 16.50 -11.30
CA ASP A 79 0.93 17.86 -11.24
C ASP A 79 2.47 17.92 -11.45
N ALA A 80 3.10 16.77 -11.74
CA ALA A 80 4.55 16.56 -11.83
C ALA A 80 5.35 16.86 -10.56
N VAL A 81 4.71 17.26 -9.46
CA VAL A 81 5.32 17.47 -8.15
C VAL A 81 5.11 16.19 -7.32
N PRO A 82 6.16 15.55 -6.81
CA PRO A 82 5.97 14.39 -5.96
C PRO A 82 5.18 14.74 -4.68
N ASP A 83 3.97 14.21 -4.59
CA ASP A 83 3.03 14.32 -3.46
C ASP A 83 3.03 13.05 -2.60
N GLY A 84 3.82 12.06 -2.98
CA GLY A 84 3.94 10.80 -2.24
C GLY A 84 5.12 9.94 -2.64
N LEU A 85 5.10 8.72 -2.10
CA LEU A 85 6.09 7.70 -2.36
C LEU A 85 5.41 6.47 -2.95
N GLU A 86 5.88 6.04 -4.13
CA GLU A 86 5.54 4.74 -4.68
C GLU A 86 6.56 3.72 -4.19
N VAL A 87 6.12 2.82 -3.31
CA VAL A 87 6.97 1.74 -2.76
C VAL A 87 6.69 0.46 -3.50
N VAL A 88 7.75 -0.15 -4.04
CA VAL A 88 7.68 -1.45 -4.72
C VAL A 88 8.57 -2.43 -3.98
N LEU A 89 8.00 -3.53 -3.50
CA LEU A 89 8.73 -4.54 -2.74
C LEU A 89 8.24 -5.95 -3.04
N ARG A 90 9.03 -6.94 -2.64
CA ARG A 90 8.65 -8.35 -2.66
C ARG A 90 9.03 -9.04 -1.34
N PRO A 91 8.10 -9.77 -0.73
CA PRO A 91 8.42 -10.77 0.28
C PRO A 91 9.06 -11.98 -0.39
N LEU A 92 10.08 -12.52 0.26
CA LEU A 92 10.76 -13.76 -0.12
C LEU A 92 10.57 -14.77 1.01
N ASP A 93 10.29 -16.01 0.64
CA ASP A 93 10.20 -17.13 1.58
C ASP A 93 11.60 -17.71 1.90
N GLU A 94 11.65 -18.79 2.68
CA GLU A 94 12.90 -19.44 3.08
C GLU A 94 13.68 -20.03 1.91
N LEU A 95 13.00 -20.33 0.80
CA LEU A 95 13.60 -20.84 -0.43
C LEU A 95 14.11 -19.70 -1.33
N GLY A 96 13.85 -18.45 -0.96
CA GLY A 96 14.15 -17.27 -1.76
C GLY A 96 13.14 -17.03 -2.88
N ASP A 97 12.01 -17.76 -2.88
CA ASP A 97 10.93 -17.58 -3.84
C ASP A 97 10.00 -16.44 -3.43
N GLN A 98 9.39 -15.80 -4.42
CA GLN A 98 8.50 -14.67 -4.19
C GLN A 98 7.16 -15.16 -3.64
N THR A 99 6.83 -14.76 -2.42
CA THR A 99 5.61 -15.17 -1.74
C THR A 99 4.70 -13.99 -1.43
N LYS A 100 3.41 -14.27 -1.21
CA LYS A 100 2.46 -13.27 -0.72
C LYS A 100 2.62 -13.13 0.79
N ALA A 101 2.45 -11.92 1.29
CA ALA A 101 2.52 -11.64 2.73
C ALA A 101 1.13 -11.26 3.24
N VAL A 102 0.62 -12.04 4.20
CA VAL A 102 -0.61 -11.71 4.95
C VAL A 102 -0.18 -11.06 6.26
N GLY A 103 -0.70 -9.88 6.60
CA GLY A 103 -0.30 -9.14 7.80
C GLY A 103 -0.20 -7.64 7.52
N THR A 104 0.53 -6.91 8.35
CA THR A 104 0.60 -5.45 8.26
C THR A 104 1.97 -4.98 7.80
N PHE A 105 2.00 -4.10 6.80
CA PHE A 105 3.20 -3.36 6.43
C PHE A 105 3.17 -1.97 7.06
N ARG A 106 4.26 -1.62 7.73
CA ARG A 106 4.52 -0.29 8.25
C ARG A 106 5.68 0.33 7.50
N PHE A 107 5.46 1.54 7.00
CA PHE A 107 6.44 2.31 6.25
C PHE A 107 6.81 3.54 7.06
N GLU A 108 8.09 3.78 7.25
CA GLU A 108 8.60 4.99 7.91
C GLU A 108 9.65 5.63 7.01
N THR A 109 9.47 6.91 6.71
CA THR A 109 10.43 7.68 5.90
C THR A 109 11.15 8.69 6.78
N TYR A 110 12.46 8.77 6.61
CA TYR A 110 13.35 9.65 7.36
C TYR A 110 14.16 10.54 6.43
N ALA A 111 14.50 11.74 6.89
CA ALA A 111 15.50 12.57 6.23
C ALA A 111 16.86 11.85 6.27
N PHE A 112 17.66 11.95 5.20
CA PHE A 112 18.98 11.33 5.17
C PHE A 112 20.04 12.17 5.89
N HIS A 113 20.78 11.56 6.80
CA HIS A 113 21.93 12.18 7.47
C HIS A 113 23.26 11.65 6.92
N LYS A 114 24.06 12.53 6.31
CA LYS A 114 25.34 12.16 5.69
C LYS A 114 26.39 11.83 6.75
N ALA A 115 27.24 10.85 6.46
CA ALA A 115 28.41 10.49 7.28
C ALA A 115 28.09 10.04 8.72
N SER A 116 26.88 9.51 8.94
CA SER A 116 26.47 8.86 10.18
C SER A 116 26.46 7.33 10.00
N THR A 117 26.74 6.59 11.07
CA THR A 117 26.58 5.12 11.10
C THR A 117 25.11 4.73 10.92
N ASP A 118 24.19 5.54 11.44
CA ASP A 118 22.76 5.45 11.16
C ASP A 118 22.37 6.60 10.21
N PRO A 119 22.01 6.33 8.94
CA PRO A 119 21.64 7.37 7.99
C PRO A 119 20.27 8.00 8.26
N ARG A 120 19.51 7.51 9.25
CA ARG A 120 18.19 8.04 9.61
C ARG A 120 18.32 9.35 10.39
N GLY A 121 17.79 10.42 9.82
CA GLY A 121 17.54 11.70 10.47
C GLY A 121 16.13 11.79 11.05
N PRO A 122 15.54 13.00 11.13
CA PRO A 122 14.15 13.18 11.56
C PRO A 122 13.16 12.37 10.72
N ARG A 123 12.16 11.77 11.38
CA ARG A 123 11.05 11.08 10.70
C ARG A 123 10.16 12.09 10.00
N LEU A 124 9.86 11.82 8.75
CA LEU A 124 9.07 12.68 7.87
C LEU A 124 7.65 12.16 7.66
N GLY A 125 7.47 10.83 7.69
CA GLY A 125 6.16 10.22 7.47
C GLY A 125 6.09 8.79 7.99
N ILE A 126 4.86 8.35 8.27
CA ILE A 126 4.52 7.00 8.71
C ILE A 126 3.22 6.56 8.05
N TRP A 127 3.19 5.33 7.55
CA TRP A 127 2.01 4.70 6.95
C TRP A 127 1.91 3.27 7.43
N GLU A 128 0.68 2.78 7.58
CA GLU A 128 0.39 1.39 7.89
C GLU A 128 -0.65 0.86 6.91
N VAL A 129 -0.38 -0.30 6.33
CA VAL A 129 -1.24 -0.95 5.33
C VAL A 129 -1.49 -2.39 5.78
N ASP A 130 -2.75 -2.73 6.00
CA ASP A 130 -3.16 -4.09 6.35
C ASP A 130 -3.47 -4.91 5.09
N LEU A 131 -2.78 -6.04 4.95
CA LEU A 131 -2.97 -7.02 3.87
C LEU A 131 -3.62 -8.31 4.39
N SER A 132 -4.35 -8.24 5.51
CA SER A 132 -5.10 -9.36 6.06
C SER A 132 -6.31 -9.78 5.20
N THR A 133 -6.81 -8.89 4.33
CA THR A 133 -8.00 -9.15 3.50
C THR A 133 -7.65 -9.47 2.04
N PRO A 134 -8.43 -10.35 1.37
CA PRO A 134 -8.25 -10.62 -0.07
C PRO A 134 -8.35 -9.38 -0.95
N GLU A 135 -9.18 -8.40 -0.56
CA GLU A 135 -9.37 -7.14 -1.27
C GLU A 135 -8.09 -6.30 -1.26
N ALA A 136 -7.48 -6.13 -0.08
CA ALA A 136 -6.22 -5.40 0.07
C ALA A 136 -5.07 -6.13 -0.66
N GLN A 137 -5.06 -7.46 -0.61
CA GLN A 137 -4.12 -8.27 -1.38
C GLN A 137 -4.25 -8.00 -2.88
N LYS A 138 -5.47 -7.96 -3.41
CA LYS A 138 -5.72 -7.71 -4.82
C LYS A 138 -5.38 -6.28 -5.23
N GLU A 139 -5.61 -5.31 -4.36
CA GLU A 139 -5.32 -3.89 -4.59
C GLU A 139 -3.81 -3.63 -4.74
N HIS A 140 -3.00 -4.24 -3.87
CA HIS A 140 -1.56 -3.95 -3.82
C HIS A 140 -0.69 -4.94 -4.59
N TRP A 141 -1.17 -6.14 -4.89
CA TRP A 141 -0.38 -7.17 -5.58
C TRP A 141 -0.39 -7.00 -7.10
N ASP A 142 0.78 -6.79 -7.68
CA ASP A 142 0.99 -6.89 -9.12
C ASP A 142 1.28 -8.35 -9.51
N ALA A 143 0.33 -8.98 -10.19
CA ALA A 143 0.45 -10.38 -10.60
C ALA A 143 1.50 -10.64 -11.69
N ILE A 144 1.85 -9.62 -12.48
CA ILE A 144 2.82 -9.75 -13.58
C ILE A 144 4.24 -9.74 -13.01
N THR A 145 4.55 -8.75 -12.18
CA THR A 145 5.89 -8.62 -11.58
C THR A 145 6.04 -9.42 -10.28
N ARG A 146 4.94 -9.95 -9.73
CA ARG A 146 4.88 -10.66 -8.45
C ARG A 146 5.46 -9.82 -7.30
N THR A 147 5.04 -8.56 -7.25
CA THR A 147 5.48 -7.57 -6.26
C THR A 147 4.30 -6.85 -5.66
N TYR A 148 4.47 -6.30 -4.46
CA TYR A 148 3.53 -5.32 -3.92
C TYR A 148 3.90 -3.91 -4.33
N ARG A 149 2.87 -3.11 -4.61
CA ARG A 149 2.97 -1.69 -4.91
C ARG A 149 2.07 -0.90 -3.97
N PHE A 150 2.69 0.03 -3.24
CA PHE A 150 1.99 0.91 -2.30
C PHE A 150 2.14 2.36 -2.76
N ARG A 151 1.03 3.09 -2.74
CA ARG A 151 1.00 4.54 -3.02
C ARG A 151 0.82 5.26 -1.70
N LEU A 152 1.91 5.77 -1.15
CA LEU A 152 1.94 6.41 0.16
C LEU A 152 1.84 7.92 -0.01
N GLY A 153 0.64 8.47 0.14
CA GLY A 153 0.39 9.91 0.07
C GLY A 153 1.11 10.65 1.21
N TRP A 154 1.84 11.71 0.88
CA TRP A 154 2.61 12.48 1.85
C TRP A 154 1.74 13.55 2.50
N ALA A 155 1.32 13.31 3.74
CA ALA A 155 0.57 14.28 4.53
C ALA A 155 1.51 15.33 5.15
N GLY A 156 2.05 16.26 4.34
CA GLY A 156 2.98 17.26 4.86
C GLY A 156 3.53 18.23 3.81
N GLU A 157 4.66 18.85 4.15
CA GLU A 157 5.40 19.68 3.20
C GLU A 157 5.86 18.85 1.99
N LYS A 158 5.91 19.51 0.82
CA LYS A 158 6.35 18.90 -0.44
C LYS A 158 7.71 18.21 -0.26
N ILE A 159 7.86 17.02 -0.85
CA ILE A 159 9.13 16.27 -0.84
C ILE A 159 10.22 17.16 -1.45
N GLN A 160 11.26 17.44 -0.66
CA GLN A 160 12.38 18.24 -1.14
C GLN A 160 13.33 17.36 -2.00
N PRO A 161 14.05 17.91 -2.98
CA PRO A 161 15.12 17.17 -3.63
C PRO A 161 16.19 16.73 -2.63
N GLY A 162 16.64 15.49 -2.72
CA GLY A 162 17.65 14.94 -1.82
C GLY A 162 17.53 13.44 -1.60
N LYS A 163 18.32 12.93 -0.66
CA LYS A 163 18.26 11.52 -0.25
C LYS A 163 17.32 11.34 0.93
N TYR A 164 16.68 10.18 0.97
CA TYR A 164 15.77 9.77 2.04
C TYR A 164 16.05 8.32 2.41
N VAL A 165 15.72 7.96 3.65
CA VAL A 165 15.75 6.58 4.12
C VAL A 165 14.32 6.10 4.29
N LEU A 166 13.97 5.02 3.59
CA LEU A 166 12.73 4.28 3.77
C LEU A 166 13.02 3.05 4.62
N GLU A 167 12.33 2.92 5.74
CA GLU A 167 12.28 1.73 6.57
C GLU A 167 10.92 1.05 6.37
N VAL A 168 10.96 -0.25 6.09
CA VAL A 168 9.78 -1.08 5.93
C VAL A 168 9.80 -2.15 7.00
N THR A 169 8.76 -2.20 7.81
CA THR A 169 8.52 -3.29 8.76
C THR A 169 7.31 -4.08 8.30
N TYR A 170 7.47 -5.39 8.12
CA TYR A 170 6.35 -6.32 8.00
C TYR A 170 6.09 -6.98 9.36
N ILE A 171 4.82 -7.05 9.74
CA ILE A 171 4.33 -7.70 10.97
C ILE A 171 3.42 -8.85 10.56
N SER A 172 3.84 -10.07 10.87
CA SER A 172 3.04 -11.27 10.59
C SER A 172 1.80 -11.32 11.51
N PRO A 173 0.75 -12.08 11.16
CA PRO A 173 -0.42 -12.27 12.01
C PRO A 173 -0.07 -12.95 13.34
N TRP A 174 1.10 -13.61 13.40
CA TRP A 174 1.62 -14.29 14.58
C TRP A 174 2.58 -13.41 15.40
N GLY A 175 2.85 -12.18 14.95
CA GLY A 175 3.66 -11.19 15.66
C GLY A 175 5.15 -11.15 15.27
N ASP A 176 5.58 -11.98 14.32
CA ASP A 176 6.95 -11.93 13.79
C ASP A 176 7.17 -10.62 13.02
N ARG A 177 8.41 -10.12 13.06
CA ARG A 177 8.77 -8.85 12.44
C ARG A 177 9.93 -9.00 11.49
N LEU A 178 9.73 -8.56 10.25
CA LEU A 178 10.79 -8.44 9.25
C LEU A 178 11.03 -6.96 8.95
N ASN A 179 12.29 -6.58 8.78
CA ASN A 179 12.66 -5.19 8.49
C ASN A 179 13.51 -5.11 7.22
N ALA A 180 13.30 -4.07 6.44
CA ALA A 180 14.13 -3.71 5.29
C ALA A 180 14.38 -2.20 5.28
N VAL A 181 15.59 -1.79 4.91
CA VAL A 181 15.98 -0.39 4.78
C VAL A 181 16.42 -0.11 3.35
N HIS A 182 15.90 0.97 2.78
CA HIS A 182 16.21 1.39 1.42
C HIS A 182 16.51 2.89 1.38
N VAL A 183 17.62 3.27 0.75
CA VAL A 183 17.95 4.68 0.52
C VAL A 183 17.48 5.06 -0.87
N LEU A 184 16.59 6.04 -0.95
CA LEU A 184 16.05 6.55 -2.20
C LEU A 184 16.48 7.99 -2.44
N GLU A 185 16.50 8.40 -3.70
CA GLU A 185 16.85 9.75 -4.11
C GLU A 185 15.68 10.42 -4.80
N ALA A 186 15.22 11.54 -4.25
CA ALA A 186 14.21 12.39 -4.86
C ALA A 186 14.88 13.39 -5.79
N GLN A 187 14.62 13.23 -7.09
CA GLN A 187 15.03 14.19 -8.09
C GLN A 187 13.88 15.14 -8.39
N MET A 188 14.17 16.44 -8.48
CA MET A 188 13.21 17.40 -9.00
C MET A 188 13.15 17.30 -10.52
N PRO A 189 11.95 17.27 -11.12
CA PRO A 189 11.80 17.45 -12.56
C PRO A 189 12.51 18.73 -13.01
N ARG A 190 13.31 18.63 -14.08
CA ARG A 190 14.09 19.77 -14.61
C ARG A 190 13.23 20.99 -14.92
N GLY A 191 11.95 20.79 -15.29
CA GLY A 191 10.99 21.87 -15.57
C GLY A 191 10.73 22.77 -14.35
N LEU A 192 10.55 22.18 -13.18
CA LEU A 192 10.29 22.92 -11.93
C LEU A 192 11.52 23.70 -11.45
N ILE A 193 12.73 23.22 -11.78
CA ILE A 193 13.97 23.94 -11.48
C ILE A 193 14.01 25.26 -12.26
N LYS A 194 13.64 25.23 -13.55
CA LYS A 194 13.62 26.42 -14.41
C LYS A 194 12.60 27.44 -13.90
N GLU A 195 11.39 27.00 -13.58
CA GLU A 195 10.33 27.90 -13.08
C GLU A 195 10.71 28.56 -11.74
N ARG A 196 11.32 27.82 -10.80
CA ARG A 196 11.80 28.39 -9.53
C ARG A 196 12.89 29.43 -9.73
N VAL A 197 13.82 29.20 -10.66
CA VAL A 197 14.89 30.16 -11.00
C VAL A 197 14.29 31.42 -11.58
N GLU A 198 13.34 31.30 -12.53
CA GLU A 198 12.65 32.42 -13.15
C GLU A 198 11.81 33.22 -12.14
N GLN A 199 11.11 32.54 -11.22
CA GLN A 199 10.36 33.21 -10.14
C GLN A 199 11.27 33.98 -9.19
N ARG A 200 12.41 33.41 -8.78
CA ARG A 200 13.40 34.12 -7.92
C ARG A 200 14.00 35.33 -8.63
N GLN A 201 14.28 35.23 -9.92
CA GLN A 201 14.72 36.36 -10.74
C GLN A 201 13.66 37.47 -10.81
N ARG A 202 12.38 37.12 -10.98
CA ARG A 202 11.26 38.09 -10.96
C ARG A 202 11.07 38.78 -9.61
N GLN A 203 11.46 38.13 -8.51
CA GLN A 203 11.35 38.68 -7.16
C GLN A 203 12.53 39.58 -6.77
N GLY A 204 13.51 39.80 -7.68
CA GLY A 204 14.67 40.67 -7.39
C GLY A 204 15.60 40.12 -6.31
N LEU A 205 15.57 38.80 -6.09
CA LEU A 205 16.36 38.09 -5.07
C LEU A 205 17.66 37.59 -5.71
N PHE A 206 18.48 38.51 -6.21
CA PHE A 206 19.85 38.28 -6.68
C PHE A 206 20.69 39.54 -6.50
#